data_AF-A0A534AFK3-F1
#
_entry.id   AF-A0A534AFK3-F1
#
_cell.length_a   1.000
_cell.length_b   1.000
_cell.length_c   1.000
_cell.angle_alpha   90.00
_cell.angle_beta   90.00
_cell.angle_gamma   90.00
#
_symmetry.space_group_name_H-M   'P 1'
#
loop_
_entity.id
_entity.type
_entity.pdbx_description
1 polymer ?
#
loop_
_entity_poly.entity_id
_entity_poly.type
_entity_poly.pdbx_seq_one_letter_code
_entity_poly.pdbx_strand_id
1 'polypeptide(L)' 'MTHTIAVIPGDGIGPEIMRATLRVLDALNLGLQYDFVEAGLAAQEKYGELLPQATLDASAKHKVA' A
#
# COMPACT_ATOMS: atom_id res chain seq x y z
N MET A 1 -17.99 0.38 -10.35
CA MET A 1 -17.18 1.40 -9.65
C MET A 1 -16.02 0.66 -9.01
N THR A 2 -14.82 0.81 -9.57
CA THR A 2 -13.61 0.13 -9.07
C THR A 2 -13.04 0.97 -7.92
N HIS A 3 -12.92 0.40 -6.73
CA HIS A 3 -12.28 1.09 -5.59
C HIS A 3 -10.79 0.82 -5.62
N THR A 4 -9.99 1.88 -5.63
CA THR A 4 -8.52 1.77 -5.53
C THR A 4 -8.11 1.97 -4.08
N ILE A 5 -7.22 1.11 -3.58
CA ILE A 5 -6.67 1.16 -2.23
C ILE A 5 -5.19 1.50 -2.33
N ALA A 6 -4.73 2.49 -1.57
CA ALA A 6 -3.29 2.73 -1.42
C ALA A 6 -2.71 1.61 -0.54
N VAL A 7 -1.79 0.81 -1.06
CA VAL A 7 -1.22 -0.31 -0.30
C VAL A 7 0.18 0.06 0.15
N ILE A 8 0.37 0.13 1.47
CA ILE A 8 1.68 0.27 2.12
C ILE A 8 2.12 -1.12 2.60
N PRO A 9 3.16 -1.75 1.99
CA PRO A 9 3.58 -3.10 2.36
C PRO A 9 4.08 -3.24 3.81
N GLY A 10 4.54 -2.15 4.42
CA GLY A 10 5.17 -2.13 5.74
C GLY A 10 6.60 -2.69 5.73
N ASP A 11 7.21 -2.75 6.91
CA ASP A 11 8.60 -3.19 7.12
C ASP A 11 8.68 -4.60 7.75
N GLY A 12 9.89 -5.18 7.76
CA GLY A 12 10.14 -6.50 8.35
C GLY A 12 9.34 -7.59 7.64
N ILE A 13 8.44 -8.26 8.35
CA ILE A 13 7.54 -9.29 7.78
C ILE A 13 6.32 -8.69 7.05
N GLY A 14 6.12 -7.38 7.12
CA GLY A 14 5.00 -6.66 6.52
C GLY A 14 4.72 -7.04 5.06
N PRO A 15 5.71 -7.03 4.15
CA PRO A 15 5.48 -7.34 2.75
C PRO A 15 4.96 -8.77 2.52
N GLU A 16 5.34 -9.74 3.35
CA GLU A 16 4.84 -11.12 3.25
C GLU A 16 3.38 -11.21 3.69
N ILE A 17 3.05 -10.60 4.83
CA ILE A 17 1.68 -10.54 5.35
C ILE A 17 0.79 -9.80 4.35
N MET A 18 1.24 -8.66 3.83
CA MET A 18 0.47 -7.87 2.86
C MET A 18 0.18 -8.67 1.58
N ARG A 19 1.19 -9.37 1.03
CA ARG A 19 0.95 -10.27 -0.12
C ARG A 19 -0.08 -11.36 0.20
N ALA A 20 -0.09 -11.91 1.42
CA ALA A 20 -1.09 -12.90 1.82
C ALA A 20 -2.50 -12.29 1.92
N THR A 21 -2.63 -11.10 2.51
CA THR A 21 -3.89 -10.36 2.61
C THR A 21 -4.47 -10.05 1.23
N LEU A 22 -3.66 -9.52 0.30
CA LEU A 22 -4.11 -9.21 -1.05
C LEU A 22 -4.62 -10.44 -1.80
N ARG A 23 -3.97 -11.61 -1.63
CA ARG A 23 -4.48 -12.86 -2.22
C ARG A 23 -5.87 -13.23 -1.71
N VAL A 24 -6.16 -12.99 -0.43
CA VAL A 24 -7.50 -13.24 0.13
C VAL A 24 -8.51 -12.27 -0.47
N LEU A 25 -8.17 -10.98 -0.57
CA LEU A 25 -9.05 -9.96 -1.18
C LEU A 25 -9.33 -10.24 -2.66
N ASP A 26 -8.32 -10.66 -3.42
CA ASP A 26 -8.47 -11.02 -4.83
C ASP A 26 -9.36 -12.24 -5.02
N ALA A 27 -9.27 -13.23 -4.12
CA ALA A 27 -10.14 -14.41 -4.14
C ALA A 27 -11.63 -14.08 -3.90
N LEU A 28 -11.92 -12.96 -3.24
CA LEU A 28 -13.29 -12.46 -3.06
C LEU A 28 -13.87 -11.78 -4.32
N ASN A 29 -13.04 -11.56 -5.35
CA ASN A 29 -13.42 -10.98 -6.65
C ASN A 29 -14.21 -9.66 -6.53
N LEU A 30 -13.76 -8.78 -5.65
CA LEU A 30 -14.44 -7.53 -5.29
C LEU A 30 -14.24 -6.40 -6.31
N GLY A 31 -13.44 -6.62 -7.36
CA GLY A 31 -13.09 -5.57 -8.32
C GLY A 31 -12.27 -4.43 -7.71
N LEU A 32 -11.40 -4.75 -6.75
CA LEU A 32 -10.46 -3.80 -6.15
C LEU A 32 -9.27 -3.54 -7.07
N GLN A 33 -8.72 -2.34 -6.96
CA GLN A 33 -7.41 -2.01 -7.52
C GLN A 33 -6.48 -1.56 -6.40
N TYR A 34 -5.18 -1.73 -6.62
CA TYR A 34 -4.16 -1.42 -5.62
C TYR A 34 -3.13 -0.46 -6.20
N ASP A 35 -2.86 0.61 -5.46
CA ASP A 35 -1.80 1.57 -5.73
C ASP A 35 -0.71 1.40 -4.68
N PHE A 36 0.40 0.77 -5.05
CA PHE A 36 1.45 0.42 -4.10
C PHE A 36 2.35 1.63 -3.84
N VAL A 37 2.44 2.00 -2.57
CA VAL A 37 3.23 3.14 -2.09
C VAL A 37 4.11 2.71 -0.93
N GLU A 38 5.24 3.39 -0.73
CA GLU A 38 6.24 3.01 0.26
C GLU A 38 6.20 3.97 1.46
N ALA A 39 6.24 3.42 2.66
CA ALA A 39 6.44 4.15 3.91
C ALA A 39 7.19 3.26 4.89
N GLY A 40 7.79 3.87 5.92
CA GLY A 40 8.61 3.17 6.90
C GLY A 40 10.08 3.14 6.53
N LEU A 41 10.80 2.17 7.07
CA LEU A 41 12.25 2.01 6.89
C LEU A 41 12.62 1.82 5.42
N ALA A 42 11.84 1.03 4.66
CA ALA A 42 12.07 0.87 3.23
C ALA A 42 12.01 2.19 2.46
N ALA A 43 11.09 3.10 2.84
CA ALA A 43 11.00 4.42 2.25
C ALA A 43 12.15 5.33 2.70
N GLN A 44 12.56 5.24 3.96
CA GLN A 44 13.70 6.00 4.49
C GLN A 44 15.00 5.61 3.78
N GLU A 45 15.24 4.32 3.56
CA GLU A 45 16.43 3.83 2.86
C GLU A 45 16.47 4.28 1.40
N LYS A 46 15.30 4.33 0.74
CA LYS A 46 15.17 4.61 -0.69
C LYS A 46 15.07 6.09 -1.04
N TYR A 47 14.37 6.87 -0.21
CA TYR A 47 14.03 8.27 -0.47
C TYR A 47 14.59 9.25 0.58
N GLY A 48 15.18 8.75 1.67
CA GLY A 48 15.65 9.58 2.79
C GLY A 48 14.53 10.02 3.73
N GLU A 49 13.29 9.61 3.50
CA GLU A 49 12.11 10.04 4.26
C GLU A 49 11.27 8.82 4.66
N LEU A 50 10.83 8.78 5.92
CA LEU A 50 9.95 7.71 6.43
C LEU A 50 8.56 7.73 5.79
N LEU A 51 8.10 8.91 5.39
CA LEU A 51 6.77 9.10 4.81
C LEU A 51 6.86 10.06 3.61
N PRO A 52 7.21 9.52 2.43
CA PRO A 52 7.30 10.31 1.21
C PRO A 52 5.98 11.01 0.88
N GLN A 53 6.06 12.22 0.32
CA GLN A 53 4.87 12.99 -0.08
C GLN A 53 3.95 12.19 -1.04
N ALA A 54 4.52 11.39 -1.93
CA ALA A 54 3.76 10.52 -2.83
C ALA A 54 2.80 9.56 -2.11
N THR A 55 3.20 9.04 -0.94
CA THR A 55 2.38 8.14 -0.12
C THR A 55 1.22 8.88 0.55
N LEU A 56 1.48 10.11 1.02
CA LEU A 56 0.43 11.01 1.54
C LEU A 56 -0.56 11.38 0.45
N ASP A 57 -0.08 11.71 -0.75
CA ASP A 57 -0.92 12.08 -1.88
C ASP A 57 -1.79 10.91 -2.35
N ALA A 58 -1.24 9.69 -2.41
CA ALA A 58 -2.00 8.49 -2.75
C ALA A 58 -3.08 8.18 -1.72
N SER A 59 -2.76 8.26 -0.42
CA SER A 59 -3.73 8.07 0.66
C SER A 59 -4.84 9.11 0.60
N ALA A 60 -4.48 10.38 0.35
CA ALA A 60 -5.43 11.47 0.20
C ALA A 60 -6.32 11.35 -1.05
N LYS A 61 -5.78 10.80 -2.15
CA LYS A 61 -6.49 10.56 -3.41
C LYS A 61 -7.50 9.43 -3.28
N HIS A 62 -7.09 8.29 -2.72
CA HIS A 62 -7.89 7.06 -2.69
C HIS A 62 -8.82 6.98 -1.48
N LYS A 63 -8.56 7.76 -0.43
CA LYS A 63 -9.34 7.80 0.84
C LYS A 63 -9.37 6.49 1.63
N VAL A 64 -8.70 5.46 1.13
CA VAL A 64 -8.55 4.14 1.76
C VAL A 64 -7.09 3.73 1.57
N ALA A 65 -6.43 3.40 2.68
CA ALA A 65 -5.05 2.94 2.75
C ALA A 65 -4.92 1.85 3.82
#